data_AF-A0A1E3Q181-F1
#
_entry.id   AF-A0A1E3Q181-F1
#
_cell.length_a   1.000
_cell.length_b   1.000
_cell.length_c   1.000
_cell.angle_alpha   90.00
_cell.angle_beta   90.00
_cell.angle_gamma   90.00
#
_symmetry.space_group_name_H-M   'P 1'
#
loop_
_entity.id
_entity.type
_entity.pdbx_description
1 polymer ?
#
loop_
_entity_poly.entity_id
_entity_poly.type
_entity_poly.pdbx_seq_one_letter_code
_entity_poly.pdbx_strand_id
1 'polypeptide(L)'
;MAAAAVATSEDLSQDPAFIDELNATASTTPFNNRHETILHTSLGTDKPFSSQSPGPKKVNGHKKLNASEVNDLIQSKIWQLESDVFQEEDEEKATARAARKANKELTELVDSHEDYLGKITAIQQKYSELFQEMKRHEREHMRAKKRAEQLQKEKDQARSDVKKALSVKEKLENLCRELQKENKRVKEESKKLAQSEQEKRDELSSKFESKIWEIKSRMEEHHGEKLIQQADENDVVKDRLKTFFEQYELRDAHLHKLLRSKDLEVQVYMARYDRQRKLAEAETARAKMLLNQVSTFTQTETELRSQLNVYVEKFKQVEDTLNNSNDLFLTFRKEMEQMTKKTKKLEKENKQLTKKAETMNKNILEMAEERTKQQKEAETTKKRMTKLESLCRAFQAERIALESKIAELEGGLHESYDDDDDADYDDEEYDEDEEGLDDLDEEDVKIEESPDLVDKDNFLFDIKTIEQALKQYEPAHVSGNESCPIHNESGPRRQERLKMLLEEHKHQLKVDSVDYMHMQG
;
A
#
# COMPACT_ATOMS: atom_id res chain seq x y z
N MET A 1 -39.58 7.43 3.01
CA MET A 1 -39.78 6.36 2.00
C MET A 1 -38.61 5.39 2.13
N ALA A 2 -38.77 4.07 2.22
CA ALA A 2 -39.97 3.28 2.52
C ALA A 2 -39.57 1.92 3.14
N ALA A 3 -40.47 1.37 3.96
CA ALA A 3 -40.84 -0.06 4.16
C ALA A 3 -39.88 -1.16 3.63
N ALA A 4 -39.42 -2.10 4.48
CA ALA A 4 -40.09 -3.37 4.90
C ALA A 4 -40.10 -4.46 3.79
N ALA A 5 -40.10 -5.77 4.05
CA ALA A 5 -40.52 -6.56 5.23
C ALA A 5 -39.64 -7.86 5.37
N VAL A 6 -39.39 -8.48 6.54
CA VAL A 6 -40.20 -9.28 7.51
C VAL A 6 -40.22 -10.80 7.23
N ALA A 7 -40.04 -11.59 8.32
CA ALA A 7 -40.22 -13.05 8.47
C ALA A 7 -39.19 -13.96 7.76
N THR A 8 -38.92 -15.19 8.22
CA THR A 8 -39.60 -16.02 9.25
C THR A 8 -38.71 -16.41 10.44
N SER A 9 -39.37 -16.75 11.57
CA SER A 9 -38.77 -17.36 12.76
C SER A 9 -39.80 -18.21 13.49
N GLU A 10 -39.52 -19.49 13.70
CA GLU A 10 -40.11 -20.36 14.74
C GLU A 10 -38.90 -21.13 15.31
N ASP A 11 -38.41 -20.86 16.52
CA ASP A 11 -39.01 -20.90 17.86
C ASP A 11 -38.96 -22.30 18.50
N LEU A 12 -38.38 -22.37 19.70
CA LEU A 12 -38.93 -23.11 20.83
C LEU A 12 -38.19 -22.75 22.14
N SER A 13 -38.91 -22.05 23.04
CA SER A 13 -38.76 -22.05 24.53
C SER A 13 -37.35 -21.85 25.13
N GLN A 14 -37.00 -20.67 25.67
CA GLN A 14 -37.45 -20.07 26.96
C GLN A 14 -36.60 -20.44 28.21
N ASP A 15 -35.81 -19.43 28.60
CA ASP A 15 -35.38 -18.98 29.95
C ASP A 15 -36.43 -19.09 31.10
N PRO A 16 -36.10 -18.82 32.41
CA PRO A 16 -34.78 -18.54 33.03
C PRO A 16 -34.55 -19.11 34.47
N ALA A 17 -33.36 -18.82 35.02
CA ALA A 17 -33.07 -18.36 36.41
C ALA A 17 -33.52 -19.12 37.71
N PHE A 18 -32.49 -19.52 38.48
CA PHE A 18 -32.19 -19.15 39.90
C PHE A 18 -33.00 -19.75 41.09
N ILE A 19 -32.29 -20.53 41.92
CA ILE A 19 -32.26 -20.59 43.41
C ILE A 19 -33.61 -20.46 44.19
N ASP A 20 -34.01 -21.50 44.98
CA ASP A 20 -33.69 -21.53 46.44
C ASP A 20 -33.96 -22.86 47.21
N GLU A 21 -33.63 -22.79 48.50
CA GLU A 21 -33.61 -23.66 49.69
C GLU A 21 -34.73 -24.70 50.01
N LEU A 22 -34.29 -25.89 50.48
CA LEU A 22 -34.83 -26.89 51.45
C LEU A 22 -36.30 -27.43 51.48
N ASN A 23 -36.38 -28.64 52.07
CA ASN A 23 -37.48 -29.29 52.80
C ASN A 23 -38.52 -30.22 52.11
N ALA A 24 -38.26 -31.52 52.29
CA ALA A 24 -39.15 -32.54 52.88
C ALA A 24 -40.47 -32.99 52.20
N THR A 25 -40.45 -34.19 51.60
CA THR A 25 -41.25 -35.41 51.96
C THR A 25 -40.92 -36.54 50.92
N ALA A 26 -40.63 -37.80 51.27
CA ALA A 26 -41.45 -38.86 51.92
C ALA A 26 -42.63 -39.34 51.02
N SER A 27 -42.88 -40.65 50.77
CA SER A 27 -42.19 -41.89 51.20
C SER A 27 -42.65 -43.13 50.40
N THR A 28 -41.74 -44.06 50.08
CA THR A 28 -41.99 -45.52 49.87
C THR A 28 -40.65 -46.25 49.71
N THR A 29 -40.33 -47.38 50.36
CA THR A 29 -40.88 -48.02 51.58
C THR A 29 -39.78 -48.92 52.18
N PRO A 30 -39.65 -49.08 53.52
CA PRO A 30 -38.45 -49.68 54.10
C PRO A 30 -38.66 -51.04 54.80
N PHE A 31 -37.53 -51.64 55.21
CA PHE A 31 -37.34 -52.42 56.43
C PHE A 31 -37.94 -53.84 56.54
N ASN A 32 -37.06 -54.81 56.86
CA ASN A 32 -37.36 -55.81 57.89
C ASN A 32 -36.07 -56.32 58.54
N ASN A 33 -35.83 -55.98 59.80
CA ASN A 33 -35.00 -56.76 60.71
C ASN A 33 -35.56 -56.61 62.12
N ARG A 34 -35.90 -57.72 62.77
CA ARG A 34 -36.72 -57.74 64.00
C ARG A 34 -35.91 -58.21 65.20
N HIS A 35 -35.80 -57.34 66.20
CA HIS A 35 -35.64 -57.76 67.59
C HIS A 35 -37.03 -57.81 68.23
N GLU A 36 -37.26 -58.72 69.17
CA GLU A 36 -38.40 -58.68 70.07
C GLU A 36 -37.93 -59.06 71.48
N THR A 37 -38.62 -58.55 72.51
CA THR A 37 -38.08 -58.47 73.88
C THR A 37 -39.19 -58.74 74.89
N ILE A 38 -38.92 -59.58 75.89
CA ILE A 38 -39.77 -59.72 77.08
C ILE A 38 -38.90 -59.62 78.35
N LEU A 39 -39.45 -58.95 79.36
CA LEU A 39 -38.87 -58.60 80.67
C LEU A 39 -39.01 -59.81 81.66
N HIS A 40 -38.65 -59.80 82.95
CA HIS A 40 -38.86 -58.75 83.97
C HIS A 40 -38.22 -59.12 85.34
N THR A 41 -37.59 -58.16 86.06
CA THR A 41 -37.40 -58.08 87.55
C THR A 41 -36.63 -59.19 88.33
N SER A 42 -36.06 -59.01 89.54
CA SER A 42 -35.64 -57.85 90.38
C SER A 42 -34.71 -58.31 91.55
N LEU A 43 -34.17 -57.38 92.36
CA LEU A 43 -33.36 -57.54 93.61
C LEU A 43 -31.92 -58.06 93.40
N GLY A 44 -30.85 -57.63 94.09
CA GLY A 44 -30.62 -56.61 95.14
C GLY A 44 -29.35 -56.95 95.97
N THR A 45 -28.60 -56.07 96.65
CA THR A 45 -28.57 -54.58 96.80
C THR A 45 -27.18 -54.09 97.31
N ASP A 46 -26.68 -52.97 96.76
CA ASP A 46 -25.74 -51.98 97.35
C ASP A 46 -24.29 -52.29 97.83
N LYS A 47 -23.51 -51.19 97.93
CA LYS A 47 -22.13 -51.04 98.50
C LYS A 47 -22.22 -50.55 99.97
N PRO A 48 -21.12 -50.20 100.70
CA PRO A 48 -19.67 -50.41 100.51
C PRO A 48 -18.99 -51.03 101.77
N PHE A 49 -17.65 -51.26 101.75
CA PHE A 49 -16.75 -50.76 102.81
C PHE A 49 -15.25 -50.88 102.44
N SER A 50 -14.35 -50.45 103.33
CA SER A 50 -12.90 -50.41 103.13
C SER A 50 -12.07 -50.95 104.31
N SER A 51 -10.82 -51.31 104.00
CA SER A 51 -9.62 -51.30 104.87
C SER A 51 -9.25 -52.52 105.76
N GLN A 52 -7.92 -52.65 105.95
CA GLN A 52 -7.13 -53.36 106.98
C GLN A 52 -7.01 -54.91 106.97
N SER A 53 -5.89 -55.38 106.38
CA SER A 53 -4.77 -56.18 106.97
C SER A 53 -4.97 -56.94 108.31
N PRO A 54 -4.28 -58.10 108.57
CA PRO A 54 -2.84 -58.29 108.27
C PRO A 54 -2.26 -59.73 108.02
N GLY A 55 -1.62 -59.94 106.85
CA GLY A 55 -0.44 -60.82 106.63
C GLY A 55 -0.54 -62.34 106.91
N PRO A 56 0.58 -63.11 106.87
CA PRO A 56 1.92 -62.77 106.36
C PRO A 56 2.54 -63.79 105.34
N LYS A 57 3.65 -63.38 104.69
CA LYS A 57 4.92 -64.09 104.36
C LYS A 57 4.96 -65.65 104.44
N LYS A 58 5.70 -66.41 103.61
CA LYS A 58 6.56 -66.16 102.42
C LYS A 58 6.94 -67.49 101.74
N VAL A 59 7.41 -67.42 100.49
CA VAL A 59 8.44 -68.26 99.80
C VAL A 59 8.83 -69.59 100.46
N ASN A 60 8.62 -70.70 99.77
CA ASN A 60 9.21 -71.99 100.12
C ASN A 60 10.39 -72.31 99.19
N GLY A 61 11.61 -72.21 99.72
CA GLY A 61 12.84 -72.75 99.14
C GLY A 61 13.49 -73.67 100.17
N HIS A 62 14.21 -74.71 99.73
CA HIS A 62 14.64 -75.83 100.58
C HIS A 62 15.31 -75.38 101.90
N LYS A 63 14.65 -75.68 103.03
CA LYS A 63 15.28 -75.68 104.36
C LYS A 63 15.83 -77.06 104.68
N LYS A 64 17.01 -77.10 105.30
CA LYS A 64 17.45 -78.26 106.09
C LYS A 64 16.63 -78.31 107.38
N LEU A 65 16.31 -79.51 107.87
CA LEU A 65 15.65 -79.69 109.16
C LEU A 65 16.57 -79.21 110.31
N ASN A 66 15.96 -78.62 111.32
CA ASN A 66 16.61 -77.96 112.45
C ASN A 66 16.73 -78.94 113.63
N ALA A 67 17.62 -78.64 114.57
CA ALA A 67 17.86 -79.51 115.74
C ALA A 67 16.59 -79.78 116.58
N SER A 68 15.64 -78.83 116.65
CA SER A 68 14.34 -79.06 117.30
C SER A 68 13.50 -80.08 116.52
N GLU A 69 13.35 -79.91 115.21
CA GLU A 69 12.56 -80.83 114.36
C GLU A 69 13.15 -82.25 114.37
N VAL A 70 14.47 -82.37 114.51
CA VAL A 70 15.16 -83.66 114.72
C VAL A 70 14.92 -84.20 116.14
N ASN A 71 14.97 -83.35 117.17
CA ASN A 71 14.62 -83.74 118.55
C ASN A 71 13.16 -84.20 118.66
N ASP A 72 12.22 -83.52 118.02
CA ASP A 72 10.79 -83.86 118.04
C ASP A 72 10.54 -85.20 117.32
N LEU A 73 11.29 -85.47 116.24
CA LEU A 73 11.27 -86.77 115.57
C LEU A 73 11.92 -87.89 116.40
N ILE A 74 12.96 -87.57 117.19
CA ILE A 74 13.57 -88.49 118.16
C ILE A 74 12.59 -88.77 119.31
N GLN A 75 11.96 -87.76 119.90
CA GLN A 75 10.96 -87.91 120.96
C GLN A 75 9.75 -88.73 120.46
N SER A 76 9.26 -88.46 119.25
CA SER A 76 8.20 -89.25 118.61
C SER A 76 8.62 -90.72 118.42
N LYS A 77 9.90 -90.98 118.12
CA LYS A 77 10.41 -92.35 117.97
C LYS A 77 10.70 -93.05 119.29
N ILE A 78 11.12 -92.31 120.33
CA ILE A 78 11.24 -92.81 121.71
C ILE A 78 9.86 -93.23 122.21
N TRP A 79 8.87 -92.34 122.14
CA TRP A 79 7.49 -92.64 122.57
C TRP A 79 6.89 -93.84 121.82
N GLN A 80 7.19 -93.97 120.52
CA GLN A 80 6.78 -95.17 119.77
C GLN A 80 7.47 -96.44 120.32
N LEU A 81 8.78 -96.41 120.56
CA LEU A 81 9.51 -97.59 121.08
C LEU A 81 9.11 -97.94 122.52
N GLU A 82 8.82 -96.95 123.37
CA GLU A 82 8.28 -97.16 124.72
C GLU A 82 6.87 -97.78 124.66
N SER A 83 6.03 -97.33 123.71
CA SER A 83 4.71 -97.94 123.47
C SER A 83 4.80 -99.35 122.91
N ASP A 84 5.74 -99.62 121.99
CA ASP A 84 5.96 -100.95 121.40
C ASP A 84 6.42 -101.94 122.50
N VAL A 85 7.36 -101.53 123.36
CA VAL A 85 7.84 -102.34 124.52
C VAL A 85 6.74 -102.59 125.55
N PHE A 86 5.88 -101.60 125.83
CA PHE A 86 4.77 -101.78 126.77
C PHE A 86 3.71 -102.77 126.26
N GLN A 87 3.51 -102.86 124.94
CA GLN A 87 2.66 -103.89 124.34
C GLN A 87 3.30 -105.28 124.48
N GLU A 88 4.59 -105.41 124.20
CA GLU A 88 5.33 -106.68 124.30
C GLU A 88 5.30 -107.25 125.74
N GLU A 89 5.44 -106.39 126.77
CA GLU A 89 5.39 -106.81 128.18
C GLU A 89 3.98 -107.23 128.66
N ASP A 90 2.89 -106.67 128.10
CA ASP A 90 1.52 -107.09 128.45
C ASP A 90 1.08 -108.34 127.67
N GLU A 91 1.57 -108.53 126.43
CA GLU A 91 1.39 -109.79 125.69
C GLU A 91 2.12 -110.98 126.39
N GLU A 92 3.32 -110.77 126.94
CA GLU A 92 3.99 -111.79 127.76
C GLU A 92 3.19 -112.11 129.05
N LYS A 93 2.67 -111.09 129.74
CA LYS A 93 1.80 -111.29 130.91
C LYS A 93 0.49 -112.00 130.57
N ALA A 94 -0.09 -111.71 129.40
CA ALA A 94 -1.32 -112.36 128.92
C ALA A 94 -1.09 -113.84 128.58
N THR A 95 -0.02 -114.17 127.86
CA THR A 95 0.33 -115.56 127.52
C THR A 95 0.69 -116.39 128.76
N ALA A 96 1.42 -115.81 129.73
CA ALA A 96 1.71 -116.47 131.02
C ALA A 96 0.43 -116.77 131.84
N ARG A 97 -0.57 -115.86 131.82
CA ARG A 97 -1.88 -116.10 132.44
C ARG A 97 -2.67 -117.20 131.73
N ALA A 98 -2.67 -117.22 130.40
CA ALA A 98 -3.32 -118.26 129.61
C ALA A 98 -2.73 -119.65 129.87
N ALA A 99 -1.39 -119.76 129.93
CA ALA A 99 -0.70 -121.01 130.25
C ALA A 99 -1.06 -121.56 131.65
N ARG A 100 -1.19 -120.69 132.66
CA ARG A 100 -1.64 -121.11 134.01
C ARG A 100 -3.10 -121.59 134.01
N LYS A 101 -4.00 -120.92 133.27
CA LYS A 101 -5.40 -121.31 133.14
C LYS A 101 -5.55 -122.68 132.48
N ALA A 102 -4.87 -122.89 131.35
CA ALA A 102 -4.91 -124.16 130.62
C ALA A 102 -4.40 -125.36 131.44
N ASN A 103 -3.36 -125.18 132.27
CA ASN A 103 -2.88 -126.24 133.16
C ASN A 103 -3.91 -126.59 134.25
N LYS A 104 -4.59 -125.60 134.85
CA LYS A 104 -5.63 -125.85 135.85
C LYS A 104 -6.85 -126.58 135.26
N GLU A 105 -7.29 -126.16 134.06
CA GLU A 105 -8.37 -126.82 133.33
C GLU A 105 -8.01 -128.26 132.94
N LEU A 106 -6.76 -128.52 132.57
CA LEU A 106 -6.27 -129.87 132.31
C LEU A 106 -6.28 -130.74 133.57
N THR A 107 -5.91 -130.20 134.73
CA THR A 107 -5.98 -130.94 136.01
C THR A 107 -7.42 -131.24 136.41
N GLU A 108 -8.33 -130.27 136.32
CA GLU A 108 -9.76 -130.47 136.64
C GLU A 108 -10.43 -131.49 135.71
N LEU A 109 -10.08 -131.48 134.41
CA LEU A 109 -10.54 -132.49 133.45
C LEU A 109 -10.04 -133.91 133.82
N VAL A 110 -8.79 -134.02 134.27
CA VAL A 110 -8.18 -135.30 134.69
C VAL A 110 -8.80 -135.82 135.98
N ASP A 111 -9.17 -134.96 136.93
CA ASP A 111 -9.81 -135.42 138.17
C ASP A 111 -11.33 -135.63 138.07
N SER A 112 -12.00 -135.11 137.04
CA SER A 112 -13.42 -135.38 136.78
C SER A 112 -13.75 -136.82 136.32
N HIS A 113 -12.75 -137.66 136.06
CA HIS A 113 -12.93 -139.06 135.68
C HIS A 113 -12.39 -140.00 136.77
N GLU A 114 -13.27 -140.65 137.53
CA GLU A 114 -12.87 -141.58 138.60
C GLU A 114 -12.17 -142.85 138.07
N ASP A 115 -12.46 -143.26 136.84
CA ASP A 115 -11.90 -144.46 136.20
C ASP A 115 -10.63 -144.13 135.37
N TYR A 116 -9.58 -144.94 135.55
CA TYR A 116 -8.24 -144.72 134.98
C TYR A 116 -8.25 -144.64 133.45
N LEU A 117 -9.10 -145.43 132.79
CA LEU A 117 -9.21 -145.41 131.33
C LEU A 117 -9.79 -144.08 130.83
N GLY A 118 -10.75 -143.50 131.57
CA GLY A 118 -11.32 -142.19 131.29
C GLY A 118 -10.29 -141.06 131.40
N LYS A 119 -9.46 -141.07 132.47
CA LYS A 119 -8.36 -140.10 132.64
C LYS A 119 -7.41 -140.09 131.44
N ILE A 120 -7.01 -141.28 130.97
CA ILE A 120 -6.11 -141.41 129.81
C ILE A 120 -6.78 -140.91 128.52
N THR A 121 -8.05 -141.28 128.28
CA THR A 121 -8.78 -140.81 127.08
C THR A 121 -8.95 -139.29 127.07
N ALA A 122 -9.28 -138.67 128.21
CA ALA A 122 -9.41 -137.21 128.32
C ALA A 122 -8.08 -136.48 128.04
N ILE A 123 -6.96 -136.99 128.56
CA ILE A 123 -5.62 -136.46 128.26
C ILE A 123 -5.31 -136.61 126.76
N GLN A 124 -5.53 -137.78 126.18
CA GLN A 124 -5.24 -138.05 124.77
C GLN A 124 -6.09 -137.19 123.82
N GLN A 125 -7.38 -137.01 124.14
CA GLN A 125 -8.28 -136.07 123.48
C GLN A 125 -7.72 -134.64 123.54
N LYS A 126 -7.30 -134.18 124.73
CA LYS A 126 -6.83 -132.79 124.90
C LYS A 126 -5.48 -132.50 124.25
N TYR A 127 -4.57 -133.49 124.21
CA TYR A 127 -3.34 -133.40 123.40
C TYR A 127 -3.63 -133.40 121.90
N SER A 128 -4.64 -134.14 121.43
CA SER A 128 -5.07 -134.10 120.02
C SER A 128 -5.65 -132.73 119.64
N GLU A 129 -6.49 -132.14 120.50
CA GLU A 129 -7.00 -130.77 120.34
C GLU A 129 -5.85 -129.74 120.28
N LEU A 130 -4.95 -129.75 121.27
CA LEU A 130 -3.78 -128.86 121.32
C LEU A 130 -2.88 -128.99 120.08
N PHE A 131 -2.67 -130.21 119.58
CA PHE A 131 -1.89 -130.43 118.36
C PHE A 131 -2.60 -129.89 117.11
N GLN A 132 -3.91 -130.11 116.98
CA GLN A 132 -4.71 -129.57 115.89
C GLN A 132 -4.79 -128.04 115.91
N GLU A 133 -4.86 -127.44 117.10
CA GLU A 133 -4.93 -126.00 117.32
C GLU A 133 -3.57 -125.32 117.09
N MET A 134 -2.47 -125.92 117.56
CA MET A 134 -1.10 -125.50 117.18
C MET A 134 -0.90 -125.58 115.66
N LYS A 135 -1.37 -126.66 115.00
CA LYS A 135 -1.34 -126.77 113.53
C LYS A 135 -2.31 -125.81 112.83
N ARG A 136 -3.38 -125.32 113.49
CA ARG A 136 -4.22 -124.22 113.00
C ARG A 136 -3.44 -122.90 113.04
N HIS A 137 -2.84 -122.58 114.19
CA HIS A 137 -2.08 -121.34 114.37
C HIS A 137 -0.80 -121.28 113.51
N GLU A 138 -0.11 -122.41 113.26
CA GLU A 138 1.00 -122.47 112.30
C GLU A 138 0.53 -122.13 110.87
N ARG A 139 -0.64 -122.64 110.45
CA ARG A 139 -1.28 -122.31 109.17
C ARG A 139 -1.75 -120.85 109.11
N GLU A 140 -2.23 -120.29 110.21
CA GLU A 140 -2.66 -118.89 110.32
C GLU A 140 -1.47 -117.93 110.30
N HIS A 141 -0.40 -118.21 111.06
CA HIS A 141 0.85 -117.47 111.01
C HIS A 141 1.46 -117.48 109.60
N MET A 142 1.47 -118.63 108.91
CA MET A 142 1.94 -118.69 107.52
C MET A 142 1.04 -117.95 106.52
N ARG A 143 -0.25 -117.78 106.80
CA ARG A 143 -1.15 -116.89 106.03
C ARG A 143 -0.89 -115.41 106.36
N ALA A 144 -0.73 -115.07 107.63
CA ALA A 144 -0.46 -113.72 108.12
C ALA A 144 0.89 -113.19 107.60
N LYS A 145 1.96 -114.00 107.67
CA LYS A 145 3.27 -113.69 107.11
C LYS A 145 3.21 -113.44 105.60
N LYS A 146 2.55 -114.32 104.83
CA LYS A 146 2.34 -114.09 103.39
C LYS A 146 1.54 -112.83 103.10
N ARG A 147 0.53 -112.49 103.92
CA ARG A 147 -0.24 -111.25 103.81
C ARG A 147 0.63 -110.02 104.13
N ALA A 148 1.51 -110.09 105.13
CA ALA A 148 2.43 -109.01 105.47
C ALA A 148 3.50 -108.79 104.39
N GLU A 149 4.09 -109.87 103.85
CA GLU A 149 5.01 -109.82 102.70
C GLU A 149 4.35 -109.22 101.45
N GLN A 150 3.08 -109.58 101.20
CA GLN A 150 2.29 -109.04 100.10
C GLN A 150 1.97 -107.55 100.31
N LEU A 151 1.49 -107.16 101.49
CA LEU A 151 1.21 -105.76 101.82
C LEU A 151 2.46 -104.87 101.77
N GLN A 152 3.63 -105.40 102.16
CA GLN A 152 4.90 -104.67 102.03
C GLN A 152 5.31 -104.49 100.57
N LYS A 153 5.11 -105.50 99.70
CA LYS A 153 5.30 -105.37 98.25
C LYS A 153 4.34 -104.35 97.63
N GLU A 154 3.06 -104.40 97.99
CA GLU A 154 2.03 -103.45 97.53
C GLU A 154 2.34 -102.01 97.97
N LYS A 155 2.80 -101.83 99.20
CA LYS A 155 3.26 -100.55 99.77
C LYS A 155 4.48 -99.99 99.03
N ASP A 156 5.48 -100.80 98.73
CA ASP A 156 6.68 -100.32 98.01
C ASP A 156 6.42 -100.16 96.50
N GLN A 157 5.51 -100.94 95.90
CA GLN A 157 4.98 -100.69 94.55
C GLN A 157 4.23 -99.36 94.50
N ALA A 158 3.29 -99.11 95.43
CA ALA A 158 2.56 -97.85 95.52
C ALA A 158 3.51 -96.65 95.74
N ARG A 159 4.56 -96.80 96.56
CA ARG A 159 5.64 -95.80 96.71
C ARG A 159 6.41 -95.57 95.40
N SER A 160 6.67 -96.63 94.62
CA SER A 160 7.29 -96.52 93.30
C SER A 160 6.39 -95.76 92.33
N ASP A 161 5.09 -96.06 92.30
CA ASP A 161 4.14 -95.42 91.41
C ASP A 161 3.82 -93.97 91.81
N VAL A 162 3.80 -93.64 93.11
CA VAL A 162 3.78 -92.25 93.59
C VAL A 162 5.03 -91.47 93.14
N LYS A 163 6.23 -92.08 93.20
CA LYS A 163 7.45 -91.43 92.67
C LYS A 163 7.37 -91.19 91.16
N LYS A 164 6.85 -92.14 90.38
CA LYS A 164 6.61 -91.97 88.93
C LYS A 164 5.60 -90.86 88.67
N ALA A 165 4.47 -90.86 89.38
CA ALA A 165 3.43 -89.85 89.27
C ALA A 165 3.93 -88.44 89.62
N LEU A 166 4.80 -88.30 90.64
CA LEU A 166 5.45 -87.04 90.96
C LEU A 166 6.42 -86.57 89.86
N SER A 167 7.21 -87.47 89.25
CA SER A 167 8.08 -87.10 88.12
C SER A 167 7.29 -86.74 86.85
N VAL A 168 6.17 -87.42 86.58
CA VAL A 168 5.26 -87.05 85.48
C VAL A 168 4.58 -85.71 85.78
N LYS A 169 4.15 -85.47 87.02
CA LYS A 169 3.61 -84.18 87.47
C LYS A 169 4.64 -83.05 87.28
N GLU A 170 5.89 -83.24 87.70
CA GLU A 170 6.96 -82.25 87.54
C GLU A 170 7.20 -81.91 86.06
N LYS A 171 7.25 -82.93 85.18
CA LYS A 171 7.36 -82.73 83.73
C LYS A 171 6.16 -81.97 83.15
N LEU A 172 4.94 -82.27 83.61
CA LEU A 172 3.73 -81.56 83.19
C LEU A 172 3.69 -80.12 83.72
N GLU A 173 4.08 -79.86 84.98
CA GLU A 173 4.17 -78.50 85.52
C GLU A 173 5.22 -77.67 84.77
N ASN A 174 6.37 -78.26 84.42
CA ASN A 174 7.38 -77.59 83.61
C ASN A 174 6.88 -77.31 82.18
N LEU A 175 6.27 -78.30 81.51
CA LEU A 175 5.67 -78.12 80.18
C LEU A 175 4.54 -77.07 80.20
N CYS A 176 3.72 -77.02 81.25
CA CYS A 176 2.70 -75.98 81.40
C CYS A 176 3.32 -74.58 81.63
N ARG A 177 4.41 -74.46 82.39
CA ARG A 177 5.14 -73.19 82.57
C ARG A 177 5.79 -72.72 81.26
N GLU A 178 6.39 -73.64 80.51
CA GLU A 178 6.97 -73.36 79.19
C GLU A 178 5.89 -72.97 78.18
N LEU A 179 4.79 -73.73 78.10
CA LEU A 179 3.66 -73.41 77.22
C LEU A 179 3.00 -72.07 77.58
N GLN A 180 2.92 -71.71 78.87
CA GLN A 180 2.46 -70.39 79.31
C GLN A 180 3.45 -69.27 78.94
N LYS A 181 4.76 -69.50 79.10
CA LYS A 181 5.83 -68.58 78.71
C LYS A 181 5.81 -68.35 77.20
N GLU A 182 5.68 -69.40 76.40
CA GLU A 182 5.60 -69.32 74.94
C GLU A 182 4.29 -68.70 74.46
N ASN A 183 3.14 -69.01 75.07
CA ASN A 183 1.89 -68.29 74.79
C ASN A 183 2.01 -66.79 75.12
N LYS A 184 2.74 -66.41 76.18
CA LYS A 184 3.01 -65.01 76.49
C LYS A 184 3.96 -64.38 75.47
N ARG A 185 5.04 -65.07 75.10
CA ARG A 185 5.99 -64.64 74.05
C ARG A 185 5.28 -64.40 72.72
N VAL A 186 4.49 -65.36 72.25
CA VAL A 186 3.72 -65.26 71.00
C VAL A 186 2.68 -64.13 71.06
N LYS A 187 2.03 -63.88 72.20
CA LYS A 187 1.13 -62.72 72.37
C LYS A 187 1.88 -61.38 72.34
N GLU A 188 3.06 -61.31 72.95
CA GLU A 188 3.90 -60.10 72.92
C GLU A 188 4.51 -59.84 71.54
N GLU A 189 4.93 -60.89 70.82
CA GLU A 189 5.42 -60.82 69.44
C GLU A 189 4.30 -60.49 68.45
N SER A 190 3.12 -61.11 68.58
CA SER A 190 1.94 -60.77 67.78
C SER A 190 1.51 -59.32 68.00
N LYS A 191 1.55 -58.82 69.24
CA LYS A 191 1.30 -57.40 69.54
C LYS A 191 2.36 -56.50 68.92
N LYS A 192 3.66 -56.81 69.07
CA LYS A 192 4.75 -56.03 68.46
C LYS A 192 4.68 -56.01 66.94
N LEU A 193 4.33 -57.13 66.31
CA LEU A 193 4.15 -57.23 64.87
C LEU A 193 2.94 -56.39 64.42
N ALA A 194 1.81 -56.47 65.12
CA ALA A 194 0.64 -55.63 64.83
C ALA A 194 0.95 -54.12 64.99
N GLN A 195 1.74 -53.74 66.00
CA GLN A 195 2.21 -52.36 66.17
C GLN A 195 3.14 -51.95 65.02
N SER A 196 4.15 -52.76 64.67
CA SER A 196 5.08 -52.46 63.57
C SER A 196 4.40 -52.42 62.19
N GLU A 197 3.39 -53.26 61.94
CA GLU A 197 2.58 -53.19 60.72
C GLU A 197 1.66 -51.96 60.70
N GLN A 198 1.19 -51.49 61.85
CA GLN A 198 0.44 -50.23 61.95
C GLN A 198 1.37 -49.02 61.72
N GLU A 199 2.54 -48.99 62.38
CA GLU A 199 3.58 -47.96 62.18
C GLU A 199 3.98 -47.84 60.70
N LYS A 200 4.16 -48.97 59.99
CA LYS A 200 4.41 -48.99 58.54
C LYS A 200 3.25 -48.44 57.71
N ARG A 201 1.99 -48.71 58.11
CA ARG A 201 0.79 -48.17 57.43
C ARG A 201 0.66 -46.67 57.64
N ASP A 202 0.97 -46.18 58.83
CA ASP A 202 0.91 -44.76 59.18
C ASP A 202 2.05 -44.00 58.50
N GLU A 203 3.28 -44.55 58.48
CA GLU A 203 4.40 -44.06 57.67
C GLU A 203 4.06 -44.01 56.17
N LEU A 204 3.44 -45.06 55.63
CA LEU A 204 3.11 -45.14 54.20
C LEU A 204 1.99 -44.16 53.84
N SER A 205 0.96 -44.05 54.68
CA SER A 205 -0.12 -43.06 54.54
C SER A 205 0.45 -41.64 54.58
N SER A 206 1.29 -41.32 55.57
CA SER A 206 1.95 -40.02 55.67
C SER A 206 2.84 -39.70 54.45
N LYS A 207 3.55 -40.70 53.90
CA LYS A 207 4.34 -40.54 52.66
C LYS A 207 3.46 -40.33 51.43
N PHE A 208 2.26 -40.93 51.37
CA PHE A 208 1.29 -40.65 50.31
C PHE A 208 0.66 -39.27 50.46
N GLU A 209 0.20 -38.89 51.64
CA GLU A 209 -0.37 -37.57 51.94
C GLU A 209 0.63 -36.45 51.66
N SER A 210 1.89 -36.61 52.09
CA SER A 210 2.98 -35.66 51.82
C SER A 210 3.24 -35.50 50.32
N LYS A 211 3.24 -36.60 49.55
CA LYS A 211 3.39 -36.52 48.08
C LYS A 211 2.16 -35.93 47.38
N ILE A 212 0.95 -36.24 47.85
CA ILE A 212 -0.28 -35.62 47.34
C ILE A 212 -0.26 -34.11 47.61
N TRP A 213 0.23 -33.69 48.77
CA TRP A 213 0.41 -32.28 49.12
C TRP A 213 1.50 -31.61 48.27
N GLU A 214 2.66 -32.24 48.06
CA GLU A 214 3.70 -31.71 47.16
C GLU A 214 3.18 -31.57 45.72
N ILE A 215 2.45 -32.57 45.20
CA ILE A 215 1.86 -32.53 43.86
C ILE A 215 0.82 -31.40 43.75
N LYS A 216 -0.04 -31.22 44.76
CA LYS A 216 -0.99 -30.10 44.80
C LYS A 216 -0.28 -28.76 44.84
N SER A 217 0.67 -28.58 45.75
CA SER A 217 1.45 -27.34 45.90
C SER A 217 2.18 -26.98 44.60
N ARG A 218 2.82 -27.94 43.93
CA ARG A 218 3.47 -27.72 42.63
C ARG A 218 2.48 -27.42 41.50
N MET A 219 1.28 -28.01 41.52
CA MET A 219 0.24 -27.75 40.54
C MET A 219 -0.37 -26.35 40.73
N GLU A 220 -0.56 -25.93 41.97
CA GLU A 220 -1.03 -24.58 42.33
C GLU A 220 0.03 -23.51 42.02
N GLU A 221 1.30 -23.77 42.35
CA GLU A 221 2.47 -22.95 42.02
C GLU A 221 2.61 -22.76 40.51
N HIS A 222 2.73 -23.85 39.74
CA HIS A 222 2.84 -23.80 38.27
C HIS A 222 1.58 -23.22 37.60
N HIS A 223 0.39 -23.33 38.20
CA HIS A 223 -0.82 -22.67 37.70
C HIS A 223 -0.76 -21.15 37.94
N GLY A 224 -0.30 -20.72 39.12
CA GLY A 224 -0.08 -19.32 39.45
C GLY A 224 1.00 -18.67 38.59
N GLU A 225 2.17 -19.30 38.46
CA GLU A 225 3.26 -18.86 37.57
C GLU A 225 2.76 -18.71 36.12
N LYS A 226 2.02 -19.71 35.61
CA LYS A 226 1.47 -19.64 34.25
C LYS A 226 0.43 -18.54 34.10
N LEU A 227 -0.39 -18.26 35.11
CA LEU A 227 -1.38 -17.19 35.08
C LEU A 227 -0.70 -15.80 35.10
N ILE A 228 0.39 -15.65 35.87
CA ILE A 228 1.23 -14.45 35.88
C ILE A 228 1.91 -14.26 34.52
N GLN A 229 2.55 -15.31 33.98
CA GLN A 229 3.17 -15.27 32.65
C GLN A 229 2.15 -14.92 31.56
N GLN A 230 0.92 -15.43 31.64
CA GLN A 230 -0.16 -15.04 30.73
C GLN A 230 -0.60 -13.58 30.91
N ALA A 231 -0.55 -13.02 32.11
CA ALA A 231 -0.78 -11.58 32.32
C ALA A 231 0.34 -10.74 31.69
N ASP A 232 1.61 -11.10 31.94
CA ASP A 232 2.79 -10.43 31.36
C ASP A 232 2.78 -10.49 29.83
N GLU A 233 2.47 -11.65 29.23
CA GLU A 233 2.34 -11.82 27.79
C GLU A 233 1.21 -10.95 27.20
N ASN A 234 0.07 -10.84 27.91
CA ASN A 234 -1.03 -9.98 27.49
C ASN A 234 -0.68 -8.48 27.58
N ASP A 235 0.04 -8.04 28.62
CA ASP A 235 0.46 -6.65 28.75
C ASP A 235 1.56 -6.28 27.75
N VAL A 236 2.49 -7.18 27.44
CA VAL A 236 3.45 -7.01 26.31
C VAL A 236 2.72 -6.89 24.97
N VAL A 237 1.66 -7.69 24.74
CA VAL A 237 0.81 -7.54 23.55
C VAL A 237 0.05 -6.20 23.56
N LYS A 238 -0.46 -5.76 24.72
CA LYS A 238 -1.19 -4.50 24.90
C LYS A 238 -0.30 -3.29 24.59
N ASP A 239 0.92 -3.25 25.12
CA ASP A 239 1.89 -2.18 24.84
C ASP A 239 2.38 -2.20 23.39
N ARG A 240 2.50 -3.39 22.78
CA ARG A 240 2.80 -3.50 21.35
C ARG A 240 1.65 -3.00 20.47
N LEU A 241 0.40 -3.26 20.84
CA LEU A 241 -0.77 -2.69 20.16
C LEU A 241 -0.84 -1.17 20.35
N LYS A 242 -0.61 -0.67 21.57
CA LYS A 242 -0.57 0.77 21.89
C LYS A 242 0.48 1.50 21.07
N THR A 243 1.71 0.99 21.01
CA THR A 243 2.78 1.59 20.19
C THR A 243 2.51 1.48 18.68
N PHE A 244 1.79 0.46 18.21
CA PHE A 244 1.27 0.44 16.83
C PHE A 244 0.22 1.54 16.58
N PHE A 245 -0.73 1.76 17.50
CA PHE A 245 -1.70 2.86 17.38
C PHE A 245 -1.00 4.24 17.35
N GLU A 246 -0.09 4.50 18.29
CA GLU A 246 0.70 5.74 18.35
C GLU A 246 1.50 5.99 17.05
N GLN A 247 2.06 4.93 16.44
CA GLN A 247 2.73 5.02 15.14
C GLN A 247 1.76 5.32 13.99
N TYR A 248 0.56 4.75 14.00
CA TYR A 248 -0.47 5.00 12.97
C TYR A 248 -1.03 6.42 13.07
N GLU A 249 -1.30 6.92 14.28
CA GLU A 249 -1.71 8.32 14.54
C GLU A 249 -0.63 9.30 14.11
N LEU A 250 0.64 9.06 14.46
CA LEU A 250 1.77 9.89 14.04
C LEU A 250 1.93 9.91 12.50
N ARG A 251 1.75 8.75 11.84
CA ARG A 251 1.77 8.64 10.38
C ARG A 251 0.62 9.41 9.73
N ASP A 252 -0.59 9.30 10.27
CA ASP A 252 -1.76 10.00 9.72
C ASP A 252 -1.68 11.52 9.92
N ALA A 253 -1.21 11.97 11.09
CA ALA A 253 -0.91 13.37 11.36
C ALA A 253 0.22 13.92 10.45
N HIS A 254 1.18 13.08 10.06
CA HIS A 254 2.18 13.43 9.05
C HIS A 254 1.56 13.53 7.64
N LEU A 255 0.71 12.58 7.23
CA LEU A 255 0.00 12.60 5.95
C LEU A 255 -0.91 13.84 5.82
N HIS A 256 -1.66 14.19 6.86
CA HIS A 256 -2.46 15.42 6.91
C HIS A 256 -1.61 16.69 6.72
N LYS A 257 -0.42 16.76 7.34
CA LYS A 257 0.52 17.88 7.14
C LYS A 257 1.08 17.92 5.71
N LEU A 258 1.39 16.76 5.14
CA LEU A 258 1.90 16.65 3.77
C LEU A 258 0.85 17.05 2.73
N LEU A 259 -0.40 16.61 2.89
CA LEU A 259 -1.53 17.03 2.06
C LEU A 259 -1.72 18.54 2.12
N ARG A 260 -1.82 19.12 3.33
CA ARG A 260 -1.94 20.57 3.51
C ARG A 260 -0.78 21.37 2.91
N SER A 261 0.43 20.81 2.93
CA SER A 261 1.60 21.41 2.25
C SER A 261 1.40 21.43 0.73
N LYS A 262 0.89 20.34 0.14
CA LYS A 262 0.59 20.26 -1.29
C LYS A 262 -0.61 21.12 -1.71
N ASP A 263 -1.63 21.26 -0.87
CA ASP A 263 -2.74 22.20 -1.11
C ASP A 263 -2.25 23.65 -1.21
N LEU A 264 -1.33 24.05 -0.33
CA LEU A 264 -0.70 25.38 -0.34
C LEU A 264 0.23 25.57 -1.55
N GLU A 265 0.99 24.55 -1.93
CA GLU A 265 1.83 24.54 -3.13
C GLU A 265 0.98 24.72 -4.40
N VAL A 266 -0.13 23.99 -4.53
CA VAL A 266 -1.10 24.16 -5.62
C VAL A 266 -1.71 25.56 -5.63
N GLN A 267 -2.13 26.10 -4.48
CA GLN A 267 -2.65 27.48 -4.39
C GLN A 267 -1.61 28.52 -4.84
N VAL A 268 -0.33 28.36 -4.49
CA VAL A 268 0.75 29.23 -4.95
C VAL A 268 0.95 29.13 -6.46
N TYR A 269 0.91 27.93 -7.05
CA TYR A 269 0.98 27.77 -8.50
C TYR A 269 -0.23 28.36 -9.23
N MET A 270 -1.45 28.16 -8.72
CA MET A 270 -2.67 28.78 -9.27
C MET A 270 -2.59 30.31 -9.23
N ALA A 271 -2.19 30.90 -8.09
CA ALA A 271 -2.03 32.36 -7.97
C ALA A 271 -0.93 32.93 -8.87
N ARG A 272 0.17 32.18 -9.09
CA ARG A 272 1.22 32.54 -10.06
C ARG A 272 0.70 32.48 -11.51
N TYR A 273 -0.04 31.43 -11.86
CA TYR A 273 -0.65 31.28 -13.18
C TYR A 273 -1.64 32.41 -13.47
N ASP A 274 -2.57 32.70 -12.55
CA ASP A 274 -3.56 33.77 -12.71
C ASP A 274 -2.91 35.16 -12.82
N ARG A 275 -1.80 35.39 -12.11
CA ARG A 275 -1.01 36.63 -12.26
C ARG A 275 -0.40 36.73 -13.65
N GLN A 276 0.23 35.67 -14.16
CA GLN A 276 0.85 35.69 -15.49
C GLN A 276 -0.20 35.79 -16.61
N ARG A 277 -1.33 35.08 -16.48
CA ARG A 277 -2.47 35.19 -17.39
C ARG A 277 -2.97 36.63 -17.49
N LYS A 278 -3.21 37.31 -16.36
CA LYS A 278 -3.63 38.72 -16.33
C LYS A 278 -2.60 39.68 -16.92
N LEU A 279 -1.30 39.41 -16.75
CA LEU A 279 -0.24 40.21 -17.38
C LEU A 279 -0.21 40.01 -18.90
N ALA A 280 -0.35 38.76 -19.38
CA ALA A 280 -0.43 38.46 -20.81
C ALA A 280 -1.70 39.04 -21.45
N GLU A 281 -2.84 39.00 -20.76
CA GLU A 281 -4.10 39.63 -21.19
C GLU A 281 -3.96 41.16 -21.30
N ALA A 282 -3.34 41.81 -20.30
CA ALA A 282 -3.08 43.24 -20.32
C ALA A 282 -2.11 43.66 -21.44
N GLU A 283 -1.03 42.91 -21.66
CA GLU A 283 -0.07 43.21 -22.74
C GLU A 283 -0.68 42.91 -24.12
N THR A 284 -1.51 41.87 -24.26
CA THR A 284 -2.28 41.61 -25.49
C THR A 284 -3.27 42.75 -25.78
N ALA A 285 -3.93 43.30 -24.76
CA ALA A 285 -4.78 44.47 -24.91
C ALA A 285 -3.98 45.72 -25.32
N ARG A 286 -2.81 45.94 -24.70
CA ARG A 286 -1.89 47.03 -25.06
C ARG A 286 -1.40 46.93 -26.51
N ALA A 287 -0.96 45.74 -26.93
CA ALA A 287 -0.53 45.47 -28.29
C ALA A 287 -1.65 45.73 -29.31
N LYS A 288 -2.89 45.32 -29.02
CA LYS A 288 -4.06 45.63 -29.87
C LYS A 288 -4.35 47.14 -29.96
N MET A 289 -4.23 47.88 -28.85
CA MET A 289 -4.39 49.34 -28.87
C MET A 289 -3.31 50.02 -29.72
N LEU A 290 -2.05 49.61 -29.58
CA LEU A 290 -0.93 50.14 -30.37
C LEU A 290 -1.06 49.76 -31.86
N LEU A 291 -1.46 48.54 -32.18
CA LEU A 291 -1.71 48.10 -33.56
C LEU A 291 -2.82 48.93 -34.23
N ASN A 292 -3.93 49.17 -33.53
CA ASN A 292 -5.00 50.03 -34.01
C ASN A 292 -4.53 51.47 -34.22
N GLN A 293 -3.69 52.00 -33.32
CA GLN A 293 -3.11 53.34 -33.44
C GLN A 293 -2.18 53.45 -34.66
N VAL A 294 -1.27 52.49 -34.85
CA VAL A 294 -0.38 52.43 -36.03
C VAL A 294 -1.20 52.32 -37.31
N SER A 295 -2.18 51.41 -37.36
CA SER A 295 -3.07 51.27 -38.54
C SER A 295 -3.82 52.56 -38.85
N THR A 296 -4.26 53.31 -37.83
CA THR A 296 -4.91 54.61 -38.02
C THR A 296 -3.93 55.62 -38.63
N PHE A 297 -2.70 55.70 -38.09
CA PHE A 297 -1.69 56.61 -38.63
C PHE A 297 -1.29 56.25 -40.08
N THR A 298 -1.04 54.97 -40.38
CA THR A 298 -0.74 54.50 -41.75
C THR A 298 -1.87 54.81 -42.72
N GLN A 299 -3.14 54.68 -42.31
CA GLN A 299 -4.26 55.11 -43.14
C GLN A 299 -4.23 56.63 -43.40
N THR A 300 -4.10 57.46 -42.35
CA THR A 300 -4.04 58.93 -42.53
C THR A 300 -2.83 59.37 -43.36
N GLU A 301 -1.69 58.69 -43.26
CA GLU A 301 -0.53 58.95 -44.10
C GLU A 301 -0.81 58.59 -45.57
N THR A 302 -1.48 57.47 -45.82
CA THR A 302 -1.88 57.05 -47.17
C THR A 302 -2.86 58.04 -47.81
N GLU A 303 -3.83 58.53 -47.03
CA GLU A 303 -4.78 59.56 -47.47
C GLU A 303 -4.07 60.90 -47.77
N LEU A 304 -3.09 61.31 -46.97
CA LEU A 304 -2.29 62.52 -47.21
C LEU A 304 -1.35 62.37 -48.41
N ARG A 305 -0.71 61.21 -48.61
CA ARG A 305 0.09 60.89 -49.81
C ARG A 305 -0.78 60.92 -51.08
N SER A 306 -2.00 60.40 -51.01
CA SER A 306 -2.97 60.47 -52.11
C SER A 306 -3.35 61.91 -52.44
N GLN A 307 -3.67 62.73 -51.43
CA GLN A 307 -3.94 64.16 -51.63
C GLN A 307 -2.75 64.90 -52.24
N LEU A 308 -1.52 64.62 -51.79
CA LEU A 308 -0.30 65.20 -52.35
C LEU A 308 -0.13 64.84 -53.83
N ASN A 309 -0.37 63.58 -54.21
CA ASN A 309 -0.30 63.16 -55.61
C ASN A 309 -1.34 63.89 -56.48
N VAL A 310 -2.57 64.05 -56.01
CA VAL A 310 -3.62 64.85 -56.69
C VAL A 310 -3.22 66.33 -56.84
N TYR A 311 -2.46 66.89 -55.90
CA TYR A 311 -1.89 68.24 -56.07
C TYR A 311 -0.76 68.27 -57.10
N VAL A 312 0.13 67.27 -57.14
CA VAL A 312 1.18 67.15 -58.17
C VAL A 312 0.58 67.02 -59.57
N GLU A 313 -0.47 66.23 -59.74
CA GLU A 313 -1.22 66.10 -60.99
C GLU A 313 -1.86 67.44 -61.43
N LYS A 314 -2.43 68.20 -60.49
CA LYS A 314 -2.95 69.55 -60.77
C LYS A 314 -1.85 70.55 -61.13
N PHE A 315 -0.68 70.48 -60.50
CA PHE A 315 0.46 71.32 -60.87
C PHE A 315 0.96 71.00 -62.29
N LYS A 316 1.09 69.71 -62.64
CA LYS A 316 1.36 69.29 -64.03
C LYS A 316 0.32 69.83 -65.00
N GLN A 317 -0.97 69.67 -64.71
CA GLN A 317 -2.03 70.19 -65.58
C GLN A 317 -1.94 71.71 -65.80
N VAL A 318 -1.53 72.49 -64.79
CA VAL A 318 -1.31 73.94 -64.91
C VAL A 318 -0.03 74.24 -65.72
N GLU A 319 1.05 73.48 -65.52
CA GLU A 319 2.30 73.57 -66.28
C GLU A 319 2.08 73.23 -67.76
N ASP A 320 1.38 72.12 -68.05
CA ASP A 320 0.96 71.72 -69.40
C ASP A 320 0.10 72.82 -70.05
N THR A 321 -0.88 73.37 -69.32
CA THR A 321 -1.73 74.46 -69.83
C THR A 321 -0.90 75.73 -70.11
N LEU A 322 0.07 76.04 -69.26
CA LEU A 322 0.96 77.18 -69.45
C LEU A 322 1.87 76.98 -70.66
N ASN A 323 2.45 75.79 -70.83
CA ASN A 323 3.29 75.44 -71.99
C ASN A 323 2.49 75.49 -73.30
N ASN A 324 1.32 74.87 -73.36
CA ASN A 324 0.40 74.99 -74.50
C ASN A 324 0.04 76.46 -74.81
N SER A 325 -0.12 77.31 -73.78
CA SER A 325 -0.37 78.74 -73.98
C SER A 325 0.88 79.51 -74.48
N ASN A 326 2.08 79.14 -74.03
CA ASN A 326 3.34 79.71 -74.51
C ASN A 326 3.57 79.36 -75.98
N ASP A 327 3.32 78.11 -76.38
CA ASP A 327 3.39 77.68 -77.78
C ASP A 327 2.37 78.42 -78.65
N LEU A 328 1.15 78.65 -78.14
CA LEU A 328 0.14 79.47 -78.82
C LEU A 328 0.57 80.95 -78.94
N PHE A 329 1.26 81.52 -77.95
CA PHE A 329 1.85 82.85 -78.07
C PHE A 329 3.02 82.88 -79.08
N LEU A 330 3.81 81.82 -79.17
CA LEU A 330 4.89 81.69 -80.16
C LEU A 330 4.34 81.54 -81.59
N THR A 331 3.28 80.76 -81.80
CA THR A 331 2.62 80.66 -83.12
C THR A 331 1.95 81.97 -83.51
N PHE A 332 1.16 82.60 -82.62
CA PHE A 332 0.59 83.93 -82.93
C PHE A 332 1.67 84.98 -83.20
N ARG A 333 2.81 84.95 -82.50
CA ARG A 333 3.94 85.84 -82.80
C ARG A 333 4.52 85.55 -84.19
N LYS A 334 4.76 84.29 -84.53
CA LYS A 334 5.25 83.85 -85.85
C LYS A 334 4.29 84.28 -86.96
N GLU A 335 2.99 84.15 -86.74
CA GLU A 335 1.94 84.63 -87.65
C GLU A 335 1.91 86.16 -87.77
N MET A 336 2.01 86.91 -86.67
CA MET A 336 2.10 88.39 -86.73
C MET A 336 3.35 88.85 -87.47
N GLU A 337 4.49 88.18 -87.29
CA GLU A 337 5.73 88.47 -88.02
C GLU A 337 5.62 88.10 -89.51
N GLN A 338 4.99 86.97 -89.86
CA GLN A 338 4.67 86.60 -91.24
C GLN A 338 3.70 87.58 -91.90
N MET A 339 2.62 87.96 -91.21
CA MET A 339 1.66 88.96 -91.69
C MET A 339 2.32 90.33 -91.86
N THR A 340 3.20 90.74 -90.95
CA THR A 340 4.00 91.97 -91.09
C THR A 340 4.93 91.91 -92.32
N LYS A 341 5.58 90.76 -92.57
CA LYS A 341 6.38 90.53 -93.78
C LYS A 341 5.52 90.57 -95.06
N LYS A 342 4.33 89.95 -95.04
CA LYS A 342 3.35 89.94 -96.14
C LYS A 342 2.82 91.34 -96.45
N THR A 343 2.44 92.12 -95.44
CA THR A 343 2.03 93.52 -95.58
C THR A 343 3.15 94.36 -96.20
N LYS A 344 4.40 94.22 -95.72
CA LYS A 344 5.56 94.90 -96.32
C LYS A 344 5.84 94.48 -97.77
N LYS A 345 5.55 93.23 -98.16
CA LYS A 345 5.64 92.77 -99.56
C LYS A 345 4.55 93.41 -100.42
N LEU A 346 3.29 93.35 -99.97
CA LEU A 346 2.14 93.97 -100.65
C LEU A 346 2.29 95.50 -100.77
N GLU A 347 2.86 96.18 -99.78
CA GLU A 347 3.21 97.60 -99.87
C GLU A 347 4.25 97.89 -100.96
N LYS A 348 5.30 97.06 -101.08
CA LYS A 348 6.30 97.19 -102.14
C LYS A 348 5.68 96.95 -103.51
N GLU A 349 4.89 95.89 -103.65
CA GLU A 349 4.18 95.53 -104.88
C GLU A 349 3.19 96.63 -105.30
N ASN A 350 2.41 97.18 -104.36
CA ASN A 350 1.48 98.28 -104.62
C ASN A 350 2.23 99.58 -105.01
N LYS A 351 3.33 99.92 -104.33
CA LYS A 351 4.22 101.03 -104.74
C LYS A 351 4.84 100.79 -106.12
N GLN A 352 5.16 99.55 -106.49
CA GLN A 352 5.70 99.20 -107.80
C GLN A 352 4.61 99.23 -108.89
N LEU A 353 3.37 98.80 -108.60
CA LEU A 353 2.21 98.95 -109.48
C LEU A 353 1.86 100.42 -109.70
N THR A 354 1.92 101.24 -108.64
CA THR A 354 1.74 102.70 -108.74
C THR A 354 2.79 103.31 -109.66
N LYS A 355 4.08 102.98 -109.48
CA LYS A 355 5.15 103.40 -110.40
C LYS A 355 4.95 102.90 -111.84
N LYS A 356 4.53 101.64 -112.04
CA LYS A 356 4.22 101.12 -113.39
C LYS A 356 3.06 101.88 -114.03
N ALA A 357 2.04 102.26 -113.27
CA ALA A 357 0.94 103.10 -113.75
C ALA A 357 1.38 104.54 -114.05
N GLU A 358 2.27 105.14 -113.24
CA GLU A 358 2.89 106.44 -113.49
C GLU A 358 3.71 106.42 -114.80
N THR A 359 4.57 105.41 -114.99
CA THR A 359 5.34 105.23 -116.24
C THR A 359 4.42 104.97 -117.43
N MET A 360 3.40 104.11 -117.29
CA MET A 360 2.42 103.87 -118.36
C MET A 360 1.67 105.15 -118.75
N ASN A 361 1.23 105.95 -117.77
CA ASN A 361 0.58 107.23 -118.02
C ASN A 361 1.53 108.23 -118.70
N LYS A 362 2.82 108.27 -118.31
CA LYS A 362 3.84 109.07 -118.99
C LYS A 362 4.01 108.65 -120.45
N ASN A 363 4.14 107.35 -120.72
CA ASN A 363 4.29 106.83 -122.08
C ASN A 363 3.03 107.10 -122.93
N ILE A 364 1.83 107.01 -122.33
CA ILE A 364 0.56 107.38 -122.99
C ILE A 364 0.51 108.88 -123.32
N LEU A 365 1.03 109.75 -122.44
CA LEU A 365 1.15 111.18 -122.71
C LEU A 365 2.16 111.46 -123.83
N GLU A 366 3.33 110.82 -123.82
CA GLU A 366 4.36 110.99 -124.86
C GLU A 366 3.85 110.51 -126.24
N MET A 367 3.18 109.35 -126.31
CA MET A 367 2.50 108.88 -127.53
C MET A 367 1.36 109.83 -127.97
N ALA A 368 0.63 110.45 -127.04
CA ALA A 368 -0.40 111.42 -127.37
C ALA A 368 0.20 112.72 -127.93
N GLU A 369 1.26 113.24 -127.32
CA GLU A 369 1.99 114.40 -127.81
C GLU A 369 2.57 114.16 -129.21
N GLU A 370 3.26 113.02 -129.42
CA GLU A 370 3.79 112.63 -130.71
C GLU A 370 2.69 112.48 -131.77
N ARG A 371 1.56 111.83 -131.43
CA ARG A 371 0.40 111.75 -132.33
C ARG A 371 -0.15 113.13 -132.69
N THR A 372 -0.20 114.09 -131.76
CA THR A 372 -0.62 115.47 -132.10
C THR A 372 0.41 116.24 -132.92
N LYS A 373 1.70 115.91 -132.81
CA LYS A 373 2.77 116.44 -133.67
C LYS A 373 2.62 115.91 -135.10
N GLN A 374 2.54 114.59 -135.27
CA GLN A 374 2.30 113.94 -136.57
C GLN A 374 1.01 114.46 -137.23
N GLN A 375 -0.07 114.65 -136.45
CA GLN A 375 -1.32 115.22 -136.96
C GLN A 375 -1.16 116.66 -137.50
N LYS A 376 -0.36 117.51 -136.86
CA LYS A 376 -0.05 118.88 -137.34
C LYS A 376 0.82 118.87 -138.59
N GLU A 377 1.75 117.92 -138.68
CA GLU A 377 2.61 117.70 -139.85
C GLU A 377 1.78 117.21 -141.05
N ALA A 378 0.89 116.22 -140.84
CA ALA A 378 -0.08 115.77 -141.84
C ALA A 378 -1.07 116.87 -142.28
N GLU A 379 -1.52 117.74 -141.37
CA GLU A 379 -2.31 118.91 -141.72
C GLU A 379 -1.54 119.92 -142.58
N THR A 380 -0.23 120.10 -142.34
CA THR A 380 0.58 121.06 -143.11
C THR A 380 0.99 120.51 -144.48
N THR A 381 1.23 119.20 -144.64
CA THR A 381 1.35 118.58 -145.96
C THR A 381 0.04 118.64 -146.73
N LYS A 382 -1.10 118.34 -146.11
CA LYS A 382 -2.43 118.49 -146.73
C LYS A 382 -2.73 119.93 -147.18
N LYS A 383 -2.34 120.94 -146.39
CA LYS A 383 -2.43 122.37 -146.75
C LYS A 383 -1.47 122.80 -147.87
N ARG A 384 -0.38 122.04 -148.14
CA ARG A 384 0.49 122.22 -149.30
C ARG A 384 -0.09 121.53 -150.54
N MET A 385 -0.55 120.29 -150.41
CA MET A 385 -1.23 119.51 -151.45
C MET A 385 -2.39 120.29 -152.07
N THR A 386 -3.33 120.79 -151.26
CA THR A 386 -4.50 121.54 -151.77
C THR A 386 -4.13 122.85 -152.48
N LYS A 387 -2.97 123.45 -152.16
CA LYS A 387 -2.45 124.60 -152.90
C LYS A 387 -1.85 124.19 -154.25
N LEU A 388 -1.18 123.04 -154.32
CA LEU A 388 -0.69 122.47 -155.57
C LEU A 388 -1.85 122.10 -156.51
N GLU A 389 -2.86 121.39 -156.00
CA GLU A 389 -4.06 121.01 -156.77
C GLU A 389 -4.79 122.22 -157.36
N SER A 390 -4.91 123.30 -156.58
CA SER A 390 -5.46 124.59 -157.03
C SER A 390 -4.67 125.17 -158.20
N LEU A 391 -3.33 125.15 -158.11
CA LEU A 391 -2.45 125.67 -159.15
C LEU A 391 -2.47 124.82 -160.43
N CYS A 392 -2.49 123.49 -160.29
CA CYS A 392 -2.60 122.57 -161.43
C CYS A 392 -3.92 122.74 -162.19
N ARG A 393 -5.04 122.92 -161.49
CA ARG A 393 -6.34 123.18 -162.14
C ARG A 393 -6.37 124.51 -162.90
N ALA A 394 -5.68 125.53 -162.40
CA ALA A 394 -5.56 126.82 -163.10
C ALA A 394 -4.78 126.67 -164.42
N PHE A 395 -3.58 126.06 -164.39
CA PHE A 395 -2.77 125.87 -165.61
C PHE A 395 -3.40 124.91 -166.62
N GLN A 396 -4.15 123.88 -166.18
CA GLN A 396 -4.89 123.00 -167.09
C GLN A 396 -5.99 123.75 -167.86
N ALA A 397 -6.65 124.75 -167.25
CA ALA A 397 -7.67 125.55 -167.92
C ALA A 397 -7.08 126.44 -169.03
N GLU A 398 -5.91 127.06 -168.80
CA GLU A 398 -5.20 127.83 -169.84
C GLU A 398 -4.71 126.93 -170.97
N ARG A 399 -4.16 125.76 -170.64
CA ARG A 399 -3.62 124.80 -171.62
C ARG A 399 -4.67 124.36 -172.64
N ILE A 400 -5.87 123.95 -172.20
CA ILE A 400 -6.95 123.49 -173.09
C ILE A 400 -7.39 124.59 -174.08
N ALA A 401 -7.43 125.85 -173.63
CA ALA A 401 -7.79 126.98 -174.48
C ALA A 401 -6.76 127.30 -175.58
N LEU A 402 -5.50 126.85 -175.41
CA LEU A 402 -4.43 126.98 -176.39
C LEU A 402 -4.30 125.75 -177.30
N GLU A 403 -4.47 124.54 -176.76
CA GLU A 403 -4.44 123.29 -177.55
C GLU A 403 -5.52 123.28 -178.64
N SER A 404 -6.74 123.75 -178.33
CA SER A 404 -7.84 123.92 -179.30
C SER A 404 -7.54 124.92 -180.44
N LYS A 405 -6.39 125.60 -180.41
CA LYS A 405 -5.99 126.64 -181.38
C LYS A 405 -4.69 126.30 -182.13
N ILE A 406 -4.09 125.15 -181.82
CA ILE A 406 -2.82 124.67 -182.38
C ILE A 406 -2.96 123.24 -182.91
N ALA A 407 -3.88 122.42 -182.39
CA ALA A 407 -4.14 121.07 -182.87
C ALA A 407 -4.84 120.96 -184.26
N GLU A 408 -4.93 122.05 -185.04
CA GLU A 408 -5.06 121.96 -186.50
C GLU A 408 -3.73 121.60 -187.20
N LEU A 409 -2.60 121.61 -186.46
CA LEU A 409 -1.25 121.38 -186.97
C LEU A 409 -0.46 120.37 -186.09
N GLU A 410 -0.88 119.10 -186.18
CA GLU A 410 -0.15 117.87 -185.77
C GLU A 410 0.01 117.62 -184.24
N GLY A 411 0.35 116.38 -183.83
CA GLY A 411 0.23 115.91 -182.43
C GLY A 411 1.12 114.70 -182.02
N GLY A 412 1.06 114.31 -180.73
CA GLY A 412 1.94 113.31 -180.07
C GLY A 412 1.25 112.42 -179.01
N LEU A 413 2.00 111.84 -178.03
CA LEU A 413 1.49 110.82 -177.06
C LEU A 413 2.36 110.63 -175.76
N HIS A 414 1.79 109.98 -174.71
CA HIS A 414 2.37 108.97 -173.75
C HIS A 414 2.61 109.26 -172.21
N GLU A 415 2.84 108.18 -171.41
CA GLU A 415 2.75 108.00 -169.92
C GLU A 415 4.02 107.26 -169.30
N SER A 416 4.20 106.60 -168.11
CA SER A 416 3.48 106.12 -166.86
C SER A 416 4.50 105.62 -165.74
N TYR A 417 4.10 104.85 -164.68
CA TYR A 417 4.89 103.93 -163.74
C TYR A 417 5.14 104.22 -162.21
N ASP A 418 5.53 103.17 -161.40
CA ASP A 418 5.49 102.92 -159.90
C ASP A 418 6.64 101.88 -159.45
N ASP A 419 6.97 101.28 -158.24
CA ASP A 419 6.62 101.20 -156.76
C ASP A 419 7.79 100.48 -155.88
N ASP A 420 7.54 99.84 -154.68
CA ASP A 420 8.30 98.71 -153.91
C ASP A 420 9.09 98.88 -152.50
N ASP A 421 9.09 97.77 -151.65
CA ASP A 421 10.05 97.05 -150.66
C ASP A 421 10.63 97.36 -149.17
N ASP A 422 10.60 96.30 -148.28
CA ASP A 422 11.48 95.56 -147.23
C ASP A 422 12.15 95.95 -145.80
N ALA A 423 12.27 94.92 -144.87
CA ALA A 423 13.31 94.39 -143.85
C ALA A 423 13.72 94.82 -142.33
N ASP A 424 13.80 93.80 -141.40
CA ASP A 424 14.81 93.30 -140.33
C ASP A 424 15.07 93.69 -138.78
N TYR A 425 15.66 92.73 -137.98
CA TYR A 425 16.50 92.69 -136.69
C TYR A 425 16.06 92.26 -135.21
N ASP A 426 17.05 92.07 -134.25
CA ASP A 426 17.19 91.00 -133.15
C ASP A 426 17.83 91.46 -131.75
N ASP A 427 18.01 90.60 -130.67
CA ASP A 427 19.05 90.55 -129.53
C ASP A 427 18.71 89.70 -128.23
N GLU A 428 19.66 89.44 -127.28
CA GLU A 428 19.72 88.29 -126.29
C GLU A 428 20.03 88.53 -124.73
N GLU A 429 20.24 87.44 -123.95
CA GLU A 429 21.22 87.23 -122.81
C GLU A 429 20.81 86.90 -121.29
N TYR A 430 21.30 85.75 -120.77
CA TYR A 430 21.53 85.19 -119.37
C TYR A 430 20.44 85.23 -118.25
N ASP A 431 20.54 84.70 -116.99
CA ASP A 431 21.63 84.33 -116.01
C ASP A 431 21.17 83.22 -114.96
N GLU A 432 22.02 82.71 -114.03
CA GLU A 432 21.83 81.44 -113.23
C GLU A 432 21.94 81.52 -111.65
N ASP A 433 21.81 80.39 -110.89
CA ASP A 433 21.75 80.26 -109.39
C ASP A 433 22.21 78.85 -108.84
N GLU A 434 22.24 78.57 -107.51
CA GLU A 434 23.00 77.45 -106.83
C GLU A 434 22.18 76.39 -105.95
N GLU A 435 22.83 75.67 -105.00
CA GLU A 435 22.36 74.42 -104.28
C GLU A 435 21.80 74.57 -102.83
N GLY A 436 21.29 73.47 -102.22
CA GLY A 436 21.15 73.30 -100.75
C GLY A 436 20.26 72.13 -100.25
N LEU A 437 20.71 71.32 -99.26
CA LEU A 437 20.00 70.15 -98.69
C LEU A 437 19.36 70.40 -97.29
N ASP A 438 18.35 69.62 -96.89
CA ASP A 438 18.46 68.46 -95.95
C ASP A 438 17.11 67.96 -95.33
N ASP A 439 17.14 66.71 -94.85
CA ASP A 439 16.28 66.00 -93.87
C ASP A 439 14.73 65.94 -93.98
N LEU A 440 14.23 64.72 -94.19
CA LEU A 440 12.92 64.20 -93.70
C LEU A 440 13.05 62.70 -93.37
N ASP A 441 12.80 62.31 -92.11
CA ASP A 441 12.81 60.91 -91.65
C ASP A 441 11.51 60.15 -91.98
N GLU A 442 11.62 58.84 -92.21
CA GLU A 442 10.49 57.89 -92.20
C GLU A 442 10.43 57.11 -90.87
N GLU A 443 9.26 56.54 -90.54
CA GLU A 443 9.04 55.79 -89.28
C GLU A 443 9.76 54.43 -89.26
N ASP A 444 10.27 54.02 -88.10
CA ASP A 444 10.31 52.59 -87.74
C ASP A 444 10.14 52.36 -86.22
N VAL A 445 9.58 51.21 -85.85
CA VAL A 445 8.97 50.98 -84.53
C VAL A 445 9.95 50.42 -83.52
N LYS A 446 10.27 51.22 -82.49
CA LYS A 446 10.93 50.73 -81.27
C LYS A 446 9.96 49.95 -80.37
N ILE A 447 10.27 48.68 -80.13
CA ILE A 447 9.81 47.94 -78.95
C ILE A 447 10.95 47.95 -77.93
N GLU A 448 10.80 48.72 -76.85
CA GLU A 448 11.64 48.63 -75.65
C GLU A 448 10.83 47.96 -74.53
N GLU A 449 11.05 46.67 -74.28
CA GLU A 449 10.66 46.05 -73.00
C GLU A 449 11.80 46.20 -71.99
N SER A 450 11.45 46.63 -70.78
CA SER A 450 12.37 46.87 -69.67
C SER A 450 12.88 45.57 -69.02
N PRO A 451 14.07 45.56 -68.41
CA PRO A 451 14.72 44.34 -67.93
C PRO A 451 14.27 43.86 -66.55
N ASP A 452 14.67 42.61 -66.30
CA ASP A 452 14.94 41.94 -65.02
C ASP A 452 13.79 41.45 -64.11
N LEU A 453 14.01 40.22 -63.64
CA LEU A 453 13.15 39.42 -62.77
C LEU A 453 13.57 39.61 -61.30
N VAL A 454 12.59 39.52 -60.40
CA VAL A 454 12.80 39.60 -58.95
C VAL A 454 13.75 38.49 -58.44
N ASP A 455 14.68 38.88 -57.55
CA ASP A 455 15.66 38.01 -56.90
C ASP A 455 15.07 36.69 -56.35
N LYS A 456 15.78 35.59 -56.60
CA LYS A 456 15.50 34.27 -55.97
C LYS A 456 16.57 33.79 -54.98
N ASP A 457 17.74 34.44 -54.93
CA ASP A 457 18.87 33.93 -54.14
C ASP A 457 18.82 34.31 -52.65
N ASN A 458 18.01 35.32 -52.28
CA ASN A 458 18.01 35.87 -50.92
C ASN A 458 17.29 34.98 -49.87
N PHE A 459 16.76 33.80 -50.25
CA PHE A 459 16.12 32.86 -49.31
C PHE A 459 17.01 31.65 -48.95
N LEU A 460 18.10 31.41 -49.69
CA LEU A 460 18.98 30.25 -49.49
C LEU A 460 20.15 30.50 -48.52
N PHE A 461 20.38 31.77 -48.14
CA PHE A 461 21.48 32.18 -47.25
C PHE A 461 21.15 31.98 -45.76
N ASP A 462 19.91 32.27 -45.34
CA ASP A 462 19.51 32.21 -43.93
C ASP A 462 19.42 30.78 -43.38
N ILE A 463 18.97 29.80 -44.19
CA ILE A 463 18.82 28.41 -43.75
C ILE A 463 20.16 27.82 -43.28
N LYS A 464 21.25 28.05 -44.04
CA LYS A 464 22.60 27.60 -43.66
C LYS A 464 23.15 28.36 -42.45
N THR A 465 22.80 29.64 -42.31
CA THR A 465 23.18 30.47 -41.16
C THR A 465 22.55 29.94 -39.86
N ILE A 466 21.28 29.53 -39.92
CA ILE A 466 20.57 28.93 -38.78
C ILE A 466 21.16 27.55 -38.41
N GLU A 467 21.48 26.70 -39.39
CA GLU A 467 22.14 25.40 -39.13
C GLU A 467 23.54 25.56 -38.50
N GLN A 468 24.30 26.60 -38.85
CA GLN A 468 25.58 26.90 -38.20
C GLN A 468 25.40 27.44 -36.78
N ALA A 469 24.42 28.31 -36.54
CA ALA A 469 24.12 28.82 -35.20
C ALA A 469 23.72 27.70 -34.23
N LEU A 470 22.89 26.75 -34.65
CA LEU A 470 22.50 25.58 -33.85
C LEU A 470 23.67 24.61 -33.56
N LYS A 471 24.73 24.61 -34.38
CA LYS A 471 25.93 23.78 -34.17
C LYS A 471 26.96 24.36 -33.20
N GLN A 472 26.87 25.64 -32.84
CA GLN A 472 27.80 26.29 -31.91
C GLN A 472 27.26 26.41 -30.47
N TYR A 473 26.04 25.92 -30.21
CA TYR A 473 25.39 26.06 -28.91
C TYR A 473 25.81 24.95 -27.93
N GLU A 474 27.02 25.06 -27.36
CA GLU A 474 27.38 24.25 -26.19
C GLU A 474 26.46 24.56 -24.99
N PRO A 475 25.94 23.54 -24.29
CA PRO A 475 25.06 23.76 -23.13
C PRO A 475 25.88 24.25 -21.93
N ALA A 476 25.89 25.57 -21.72
CA ALA A 476 26.55 26.19 -20.58
C ALA A 476 26.07 25.59 -19.23
N HIS A 477 27.03 25.33 -18.33
CA HIS A 477 26.75 24.83 -16.99
C HIS A 477 25.99 25.87 -16.14
N VAL A 478 24.65 25.82 -16.15
CA VAL A 478 23.81 26.62 -15.25
C VAL A 478 23.75 25.95 -13.88
N SER A 479 24.42 26.56 -12.91
CA SER A 479 24.35 26.15 -11.50
C SER A 479 23.11 26.78 -10.83
N GLY A 480 22.24 25.92 -10.28
CA GLY A 480 21.31 26.24 -9.21
C GLY A 480 20.24 27.32 -9.47
N ASN A 481 19.04 26.90 -9.88
CA ASN A 481 17.87 27.01 -9.00
C ASN A 481 16.70 26.12 -9.48
N GLU A 482 15.94 25.59 -8.54
CA GLU A 482 15.00 24.49 -8.78
C GLU A 482 13.59 24.96 -9.15
N SER A 483 13.10 24.54 -10.33
CA SER A 483 11.68 24.67 -10.71
C SER A 483 11.27 23.73 -11.86
N CYS A 484 11.79 22.50 -11.91
CA CYS A 484 11.46 21.54 -12.97
C CYS A 484 11.28 20.11 -12.40
N PRO A 485 10.10 19.47 -12.54
CA PRO A 485 9.77 18.20 -11.87
C PRO A 485 10.38 16.97 -12.59
N ILE A 486 11.70 16.96 -12.79
CA ILE A 486 12.43 15.93 -13.55
C ILE A 486 13.75 15.51 -12.87
N HIS A 487 13.82 15.59 -11.53
CA HIS A 487 15.04 15.28 -10.76
C HIS A 487 14.89 14.12 -9.75
N ASN A 488 13.69 13.56 -9.57
CA ASN A 488 13.43 12.38 -8.72
C ASN A 488 13.13 11.09 -9.52
N GLU A 489 13.41 11.06 -10.82
CA GLU A 489 13.36 9.83 -11.63
C GLU A 489 14.78 9.29 -11.86
N SER A 490 14.96 7.96 -11.76
CA SER A 490 16.26 7.33 -12.01
C SER A 490 16.71 7.53 -13.46
N GLY A 491 18.02 7.69 -13.67
CA GLY A 491 18.63 8.05 -14.95
C GLY A 491 18.06 7.34 -16.20
N PRO A 492 17.86 6.01 -16.19
CA PRO A 492 17.25 5.30 -17.32
C PRO A 492 15.84 5.79 -17.67
N ARG A 493 14.96 5.95 -16.67
CA ARG A 493 13.57 6.41 -16.89
C ARG A 493 13.53 7.84 -17.42
N ARG A 494 14.41 8.72 -16.90
CA ARG A 494 14.53 10.10 -17.38
C ARG A 494 14.98 10.15 -18.85
N GLN A 495 15.92 9.30 -19.27
CA GLN A 495 16.33 9.20 -20.68
C GLN A 495 15.23 8.62 -21.58
N GLU A 496 14.50 7.61 -21.11
CA GLU A 496 13.41 6.98 -21.86
C GLU A 496 12.23 7.96 -22.07
N ARG A 497 11.88 8.74 -21.04
CA ARG A 497 10.87 9.80 -21.11
C ARG A 497 11.29 10.97 -22.00
N LEU A 498 12.58 11.35 -21.99
CA LEU A 498 13.12 12.35 -22.92
C LEU A 498 13.08 11.88 -24.39
N LYS A 499 13.35 10.60 -24.67
CA LYS A 499 13.19 10.03 -26.01
C LYS A 499 11.73 10.06 -26.47
N MET A 500 10.79 9.74 -25.58
CA MET A 500 9.35 9.75 -25.88
C MET A 500 8.87 11.16 -26.27
N LEU A 501 9.20 12.17 -25.46
CA LEU A 501 8.86 13.58 -25.74
C LEU A 501 9.52 14.10 -27.03
N LEU A 502 10.74 13.65 -27.34
CA LEU A 502 11.43 14.02 -28.58
C LEU A 502 10.74 13.45 -29.83
N GLU A 503 10.23 12.22 -29.76
CA GLU A 503 9.51 11.60 -30.88
C GLU A 503 8.08 12.15 -31.04
N GLU A 504 7.42 12.49 -29.92
CA GLU A 504 6.15 13.21 -29.90
C GLU A 504 6.29 14.60 -30.57
N HIS A 505 7.33 15.36 -30.24
CA HIS A 505 7.61 16.66 -30.87
C HIS A 505 7.97 16.54 -32.37
N LYS A 506 8.66 15.47 -32.79
CA LYS A 506 8.87 15.18 -34.23
C LYS A 506 7.57 14.80 -34.93
N HIS A 507 6.62 14.15 -34.24
CA HIS A 507 5.34 13.82 -34.83
C HIS A 507 4.49 15.08 -35.01
N GLN A 508 4.45 15.97 -34.02
CA GLN A 508 3.76 17.25 -34.10
C GLN A 508 4.32 18.11 -35.25
N LEU A 509 5.65 18.28 -35.34
CA LEU A 509 6.28 19.01 -36.45
C LEU A 509 5.96 18.44 -37.84
N LYS A 510 5.68 17.13 -37.96
CA LYS A 510 5.22 16.52 -39.21
C LYS A 510 3.75 16.79 -39.50
N VAL A 511 2.90 16.84 -38.48
CA VAL A 511 1.48 17.23 -38.61
C VAL A 511 1.41 18.70 -39.02
N ASP A 512 2.06 19.58 -38.25
CA ASP A 512 2.12 21.03 -38.51
C ASP A 512 2.65 21.32 -39.93
N SER A 513 3.67 20.58 -40.39
CA SER A 513 4.22 20.71 -41.74
C SER A 513 3.29 20.18 -42.85
N VAL A 514 2.41 19.22 -42.57
CA VAL A 514 1.41 18.72 -43.52
C VAL A 514 0.22 19.68 -43.58
N ASP A 515 -0.23 20.19 -42.44
CA ASP A 515 -1.31 21.19 -42.36
C ASP A 515 -0.89 22.52 -43.00
N TYR A 516 0.37 22.94 -42.81
CA TYR A 516 0.91 24.13 -43.48
C TYR A 516 0.93 23.99 -45.01
N MET A 517 1.28 22.80 -45.53
CA MET A 517 1.19 22.55 -46.99
C MET A 517 -0.26 22.46 -47.49
N HIS A 518 -1.20 22.00 -46.68
CA HIS A 518 -2.64 22.04 -47.02
C HIS A 518 -3.26 23.44 -46.94
N MET A 519 -2.59 24.43 -46.34
CA MET A 519 -3.01 25.83 -46.36
C MET A 519 -2.33 26.67 -47.46
N GLN A 520 -1.45 26.07 -48.27
CA GLN A 520 -0.74 26.76 -49.38
C GLN A 520 -1.10 26.22 -50.78
N GLY A 521 -2.12 25.34 -50.89
CA GLY A 521 -2.67 24.82 -52.15
C GLY A 521 -4.19 24.94 -52.21
#